data_AF-A0A6N9PWA1-F1
#
_entry.id   AF-A0A6N9PWA1-F1
#
_cell.length_a   1.000
_cell.length_b   1.000
_cell.length_c   1.000
_cell.angle_alpha   90.00
_cell.angle_beta   90.00
_cell.angle_gamma   90.00
#
_symmetry.space_group_name_H-M   'P 1'
#
loop_
_entity.id
_entity.type
_entity.pdbx_description
1 polymer ?
#
loop_
_entity_poly.entity_id
_entity_poly.type
_entity_poly.pdbx_seq_one_letter_code
_entity_poly.pdbx_strand_id
1 'polypeptide(L)' 'MSEKVVEAARLMDMLPEADQDFAYEFIKKLVRAWDPEFTKATPQEAREMEEAEASGFVDEEDVDWNNLSKYSD' A
#
# COMPACT_ATOMS: atom_id res chain seq x y z
N MET A 1 8.39 -3.38 3.47
CA MET A 1 9.14 -2.35 2.73
C MET A 1 10.57 -2.82 2.45
N SER A 2 11.13 -2.48 1.29
CA SER A 2 12.52 -2.79 0.94
C SER A 2 13.51 -1.97 1.79
N GLU A 3 14.67 -2.55 2.15
CA GLU A 3 15.74 -1.84 2.87
C GLU A 3 16.14 -0.53 2.19
N LYS A 4 16.17 -0.52 0.85
CA LYS A 4 16.48 0.67 0.06
C LYS A 4 15.45 1.80 0.23
N VAL A 5 14.18 1.45 0.40
CA VAL A 5 13.10 2.44 0.61
C VAL A 5 13.23 3.04 2.01
N VAL A 6 13.55 2.22 3.00
CA VAL A 6 13.78 2.68 4.38
C VAL A 6 14.99 3.61 4.45
N GLU A 7 16.08 3.26 3.78
CA GLU A 7 17.28 4.10 3.71
C GLU A 7 17.02 5.41 2.95
N ALA A 8 16.31 5.36 1.82
CA ALA A 8 15.94 6.56 1.07
C ALA A 8 15.07 7.52 1.90
N ALA A 9 14.11 7.00 2.67
CA ALA A 9 13.29 7.81 3.57
C ALA A 9 14.13 8.47 4.67
N ARG A 10 15.09 7.74 5.26
CA ARG A 10 16.02 8.29 6.27
C ARG A 10 16.90 9.39 5.69
N LEU A 11 17.40 9.22 4.46
CA LEU A 11 18.21 10.22 3.78
C LEU A 11 17.40 11.48 3.48
N MET A 12 16.13 11.32 3.09
CA MET A 12 15.23 12.44 2.82
C MET A 12 14.96 13.27 4.07
N ASP A 13 14.80 12.63 5.22
CA ASP A 13 14.56 13.29 6.51
C ASP A 13 15.72 14.20 6.97
N MET A 14 16.93 13.95 6.46
CA MET A 14 18.12 14.75 6.75
C MET A 14 18.26 16.00 5.87
N LEU A 15 17.44 16.13 4.82
CA LEU A 15 17.54 17.24 3.86
C LEU A 15 16.89 18.53 4.41
N PRO A 16 17.28 19.72 3.93
CA PRO A 16 16.52 20.95 4.14
C PRO A 16 15.10 20.84 3.56
N GLU A 17 14.15 21.56 4.15
CA GLU A 17 12.73 21.52 3.77
C GLU A 17 12.48 21.72 2.26
N ALA A 18 13.17 22.68 1.64
CA ALA A 18 13.04 22.94 0.21
C ALA A 18 13.44 21.73 -0.68
N ASP A 19 14.45 20.96 -0.26
CA ASP A 19 14.89 19.77 -0.98
C ASP A 19 13.97 18.58 -0.71
N GLN A 20 13.38 18.49 0.49
CA GLN A 20 12.33 17.51 0.80
C GLN A 20 11.09 17.73 -0.06
N ASP A 21 10.63 18.97 -0.19
CA ASP A 21 9.50 19.35 -1.04
C ASP A 21 9.73 18.97 -2.50
N PHE A 22 10.93 19.25 -3.01
CA PHE A 22 11.32 18.85 -4.36
C PHE A 22 11.27 17.32 -4.53
N ALA A 23 11.87 16.57 -3.60
CA ALA A 23 11.89 15.12 -3.65
C ALA A 23 10.48 14.53 -3.58
N TYR A 24 9.61 15.08 -2.74
CA TYR A 24 8.22 14.67 -2.60
C TYR A 24 7.42 14.89 -3.90
N GLU A 25 7.50 16.08 -4.50
CA GLU A 25 6.82 16.35 -5.77
C GLU A 25 7.37 15.53 -6.93
N PHE A 26 8.68 15.25 -6.94
CA PHE A 26 9.28 14.34 -7.90
C PHE A 26 8.75 12.91 -7.76
N ILE A 27 8.70 12.37 -6.53
CA ILE A 27 8.16 11.04 -6.26
C ILE A 27 6.68 10.96 -6.65
N LYS A 28 5.86 11.98 -6.34
CA LYS A 28 4.47 12.04 -6.78
C LYS A 28 4.31 11.95 -8.29
N LYS A 29 5.18 12.62 -9.05
CA LYS A 29 5.19 12.51 -10.52
C LYS A 29 5.54 11.10 -10.98
N LEU A 30 6.53 10.45 -10.35
CA LEU A 30 6.88 9.07 -10.67
C LEU A 30 5.72 8.09 -10.38
N VAL A 31 5.07 8.25 -9.23
CA VAL A 31 3.90 7.42 -8.86
C VAL A 31 2.76 7.64 -9.85
N ARG A 32 2.43 8.88 -10.20
CA ARG A 32 1.38 9.17 -11.21
C ARG A 32 1.73 8.64 -12.60
N ALA A 33 3.00 8.67 -13.00
CA ALA A 33 3.41 8.10 -14.29
C ALA A 33 3.34 6.56 -14.29
N TRP A 34 3.63 5.94 -13.15
CA TRP A 34 3.53 4.50 -12.97
C TRP A 34 2.07 4.03 -12.88
N ASP A 35 1.23 4.75 -12.15
CA ASP A 35 -0.18 4.45 -11.94
C ASP A 35 -1.02 5.74 -11.91
N PRO A 36 -1.49 6.20 -13.08
CA PRO A 36 -2.25 7.44 -13.18
C PRO A 36 -3.58 7.41 -12.41
N GLU A 37 -4.22 6.26 -12.39
CA GLU A 37 -5.58 6.07 -11.83
C GLU A 37 -5.56 5.34 -10.48
N PHE A 38 -4.38 5.11 -9.88
CA PHE A 38 -4.21 4.40 -8.60
C PHE A 38 -4.88 3.00 -8.56
N THR A 39 -4.81 2.28 -9.68
CA THR A 39 -5.46 0.95 -9.85
C THR A 39 -4.50 -0.23 -9.71
N LYS A 40 -3.18 0.02 -9.65
CA LYS A 40 -2.17 -1.03 -9.61
C LYS A 40 -1.88 -1.43 -8.18
N ALA A 41 -2.06 -2.71 -7.91
CA ALA A 41 -1.57 -3.29 -6.66
C ALA A 41 -0.04 -3.34 -6.65
N THR A 42 0.53 -3.00 -5.49
CA THR A 42 1.91 -3.34 -5.19
C THR A 42 2.07 -4.87 -5.16
N PRO A 43 3.28 -5.40 -5.35
CA PRO A 43 3.50 -6.86 -5.28
C PRO A 43 3.10 -7.50 -3.95
N GLN A 44 3.06 -6.71 -2.86
CA GLN A 44 2.60 -7.19 -1.57
C GLN A 44 1.07 -7.29 -1.56
N GLU A 45 0.37 -6.22 -1.94
CA GLU A 45 -1.11 -6.21 -2.02
C GLU A 45 -1.62 -7.28 -3.00
N ALA A 46 -0.92 -7.51 -4.10
CA ALA A 46 -1.25 -8.59 -5.04
C ALA A 46 -1.19 -9.97 -4.38
N ARG A 47 -0.17 -10.25 -3.55
CA ARG A 47 -0.07 -11.52 -2.81
C ARG A 47 -1.14 -11.64 -1.76
N GLU A 48 -1.41 -10.57 -1.01
CA GLU A 48 -2.46 -10.54 0.00
C GLU A 48 -3.84 -10.80 -0.62
N MET A 49 -4.10 -10.26 -1.83
CA MET A 49 -5.31 -10.57 -2.60
C MET A 49 -5.36 -12.04 -3.05
N GLU A 50 -4.27 -12.59 -3.60
CA GLU A 50 -4.20 -14.01 -3.99
C GLU A 50 -4.43 -14.94 -2.79
N GLU A 51 -3.84 -14.62 -1.63
CA GLU A 51 -4.03 -15.38 -0.38
C GLU A 51 -5.48 -15.29 0.11
N ALA A 52 -6.09 -14.09 0.06
CA ALA A 52 -7.48 -13.90 0.42
C ALA A 52 -8.42 -14.68 -0.51
N GLU A 53 -8.21 -14.62 -1.83
CA GLU A 53 -9.00 -15.38 -2.81
C GLU A 53 -8.88 -16.90 -2.60
N ALA A 54 -7.69 -17.37 -2.22
CA ALA A 54 -7.45 -18.79 -1.93
C ALA A 54 -8.08 -19.25 -0.60
N SER A 55 -8.27 -18.32 0.37
CA SER A 55 -8.89 -18.63 1.67
C SER A 55 -10.40 -18.94 1.59
N GLY A 56 -11.03 -18.64 0.44
CA GLY A 56 -12.44 -18.87 0.19
C GLY A 56 -13.29 -17.61 0.34
N PHE A 57 -14.60 -17.75 0.12
CA PHE A 57 -15.56 -16.65 0.15
C PHE A 57 -16.70 -17.00 1.12
N VAL A 58 -17.23 -15.97 1.77
CA VAL A 58 -18.43 -16.06 2.61
C VAL A 58 -19.54 -15.27 1.93
N ASP A 59 -20.71 -15.88 1.75
CA ASP A 59 -21.86 -15.18 1.18
C ASP A 59 -22.29 -14.03 2.11
N GLU A 60 -22.73 -12.91 1.52
CA GLU A 60 -23.07 -11.69 2.26
C GLU A 60 -24.12 -11.93 3.36
N GLU A 61 -25.08 -12.83 3.10
CA GLU A 61 -26.14 -13.20 4.03
C GLU A 61 -25.62 -13.93 5.28
N ASP A 62 -24.46 -14.60 5.17
CA ASP A 62 -23.81 -15.34 6.25
C ASP A 62 -22.81 -14.46 7.04
N VAL A 63 -22.56 -13.23 6.56
CA VAL A 63 -21.70 -12.26 7.25
C VAL A 63 -22.45 -11.65 8.43
N ASP A 64 -21.95 -11.90 9.64
CA ASP A 64 -22.44 -11.21 10.83
C ASP A 64 -21.78 -9.83 10.93
N TRP A 65 -22.40 -8.83 10.30
CA TRP A 65 -21.94 -7.44 10.30
C TRP A 65 -21.88 -6.80 11.70
N ASN A 66 -22.60 -7.35 12.67
CA ASN A 66 -22.56 -6.86 14.05
C ASN A 66 -21.41 -7.48 14.85
N ASN A 67 -20.77 -8.53 14.34
CA ASN A 67 -19.64 -9.18 14.99
C ASN A 67 -18.62 -9.77 13.99
N LEU A 68 -17.68 -8.92 13.60
CA LEU A 68 -16.61 -9.27 12.68
C LEU A 68 -15.41 -9.98 13.34
N SER A 69 -15.39 -10.10 14.68
CA SER A 69 -14.26 -10.69 15.41
C SER A 69 -13.98 -12.15 15.04
N LYS A 70 -15.01 -12.87 14.56
CA LYS A 70 -14.91 -14.25 14.08
C LYS A 70 -14.15 -14.42 12.75
N TYR A 71 -13.88 -13.31 12.05
CA TYR A 71 -13.12 -13.26 10.79
C TYR A 71 -11.76 -12.57 10.94
N SER A 72 -11.40 -12.17 12.15
CA SER A 72 -10.13 -11.51 12.45
C SER A 72 -9.18 -12.58 13.01
N ASP A 73 -8.27 -13.10 12.20
CA ASP A 73 -7.13 -13.91 12.70
C ASP A 73 -6.14 -13.04 13.51
#